data_AF-A0A061ECS7-F1
#
_entry.id   AF-A0A061ECS7-F1
#
_cell.length_a   1.000
_cell.length_b   1.000
_cell.length_c   1.000
_cell.angle_alpha   90.00
_cell.angle_beta   90.00
_cell.angle_gamma   90.00
#
_symmetry.space_group_name_H-M   'P 1'
#
loop_
_entity.id
_entity.type
_entity.pdbx_description
1 polymer ?
#
loop_
_entity_poly.entity_id
_entity_poly.type
_entity_poly.pdbx_seq_one_letter_code
_entity_poly.pdbx_strand_id
1 'polypeptide(L)'
;MLGSLSNKIEACTAGPVTKEQASTFALIIARFISSCVADQIRLAPDKFISVCKRFKDQVLLLEEPLHGVAPMLTAIRKLQSSTEHLTTLHPEFLLLCLLAKCYRTGLSILEEDIFEVDQPRDLFLYCYYGGMICVGQKRFQKALELLHNVVTAPMSTINAIAVEAYKKYILVSLILHGQFSTSLPKYASSVAQRNLKNLCQPYVELANSYNNGKVADLETYVKANEEKFQSDNNLGLVKQVISSMYKRNIQRLTQTYLTLSLHDIANTVQLNSPKEAEMHVLQMIQDGEIYATINQKDGMVRFLEDPEQYKTCEMIERIDSSIQRLMTLSKKLTVMDELMSCDPLYLAKAGRERQRLDFDDFDTVPQKY
;
A
#
# COMPACT_ATOMS: atom_id res chain seq x y z
N MET A 1 -20.07 30.39 13.07
CA MET A 1 -18.81 30.19 13.84
C MET A 1 -17.66 29.73 12.95
N LEU A 2 -17.79 28.60 12.22
CA LEU A 2 -16.80 28.11 11.24
C LEU A 2 -16.31 29.16 10.24
N GLY A 3 -17.23 29.92 9.63
CA GLY A 3 -16.85 31.00 8.69
C GLY A 3 -16.08 32.15 9.34
N SER A 4 -16.40 32.51 10.59
CA SER A 4 -15.67 33.54 11.33
C SER A 4 -14.29 33.04 11.75
N LEU A 5 -14.16 31.76 12.13
CA LEU A 5 -12.88 31.15 12.47
C LEU A 5 -11.98 31.00 11.23
N SER A 6 -12.51 30.52 10.11
CA SER A 6 -11.79 30.42 8.82
C SER A 6 -11.28 31.78 8.38
N ASN A 7 -12.15 32.80 8.36
CA ASN A 7 -11.77 34.14 7.93
C ASN A 7 -10.79 34.82 8.91
N LYS A 8 -10.91 34.57 10.23
CA LYS A 8 -9.95 35.06 11.23
C LYS A 8 -8.59 34.37 11.09
N ILE A 9 -8.57 33.07 10.83
CA ILE A 9 -7.34 32.31 10.57
C ILE A 9 -6.69 32.82 9.26
N GLU A 10 -7.47 33.05 8.21
CA GLU A 10 -6.97 33.62 6.95
C GLU A 10 -6.41 35.03 7.15
N ALA A 11 -7.11 35.90 7.88
CA ALA A 11 -6.66 37.26 8.17
C ALA A 11 -5.41 37.30 9.07
N CYS A 12 -5.29 36.40 10.05
CA CYS A 12 -4.14 36.33 10.96
C CYS A 12 -2.90 35.66 10.33
N THR A 13 -3.03 35.02 9.17
CA THR A 13 -1.95 34.27 8.52
C THR A 13 -1.50 34.86 7.18
N ALA A 14 -1.95 36.07 6.86
CA ALA A 14 -1.54 36.81 5.66
C ALA A 14 -0.10 37.38 5.75
N GLY A 15 0.59 37.22 6.88
CA GLY A 15 1.99 37.58 7.10
C GLY A 15 2.83 36.42 7.68
N PRO A 16 4.16 36.59 7.83
CA PRO A 16 5.02 35.57 8.43
C PRO A 16 4.60 35.29 9.88
N VAL A 17 4.10 34.08 10.13
CA VAL A 17 3.62 33.63 11.44
C VAL A 17 4.83 33.28 12.32
N THR A 18 4.94 33.90 13.50
CA THR A 18 5.99 33.55 14.46
C THR A 18 5.72 32.19 15.11
N LYS A 19 6.76 31.49 15.62
CA LYS A 19 6.58 30.20 16.31
C LYS A 19 5.61 30.32 17.51
N GLU A 20 5.60 31.44 18.23
CA GLU A 20 4.67 31.67 19.35
C GLU A 20 3.21 31.80 18.90
N GLN A 21 2.97 32.54 17.81
CA GLN A 21 1.64 32.64 17.20
C GLN A 21 1.19 31.27 16.70
N ALA A 22 2.07 30.53 16.02
CA ALA A 22 1.78 29.18 15.53
C ALA A 22 1.37 28.23 16.65
N SER A 23 2.09 28.25 17.78
CA SER A 23 1.77 27.43 18.96
C SER A 23 0.38 27.76 19.52
N THR A 24 0.07 29.06 19.67
CA THR A 24 -1.22 29.52 20.16
C THR A 24 -2.37 29.11 19.21
N PHE A 25 -2.19 29.29 17.90
CA PHE A 25 -3.18 28.89 16.90
C PHE A 25 -3.37 27.38 16.85
N ALA A 26 -2.29 26.60 16.92
CA ALA A 26 -2.36 25.14 16.92
C ALA A 26 -3.22 24.63 18.09
N LEU A 27 -3.02 25.17 19.29
CA LEU A 27 -3.82 24.82 20.47
C LEU A 27 -5.31 25.18 20.31
N ILE A 28 -5.60 26.38 19.81
CA ILE A 28 -6.97 26.84 19.55
C ILE A 28 -7.66 25.93 18.54
N ILE A 29 -6.99 25.62 17.43
CA ILE A 29 -7.56 24.79 16.37
C ILE A 29 -7.73 23.34 16.84
N ALA A 30 -6.77 22.76 17.56
CA ALA A 30 -6.90 21.41 18.13
C ALA A 30 -8.11 21.30 19.08
N ARG A 31 -8.32 22.31 19.93
CA ARG A 31 -9.49 22.38 20.81
C ARG A 31 -10.79 22.54 20.01
N PHE A 32 -10.77 23.35 18.96
CA PHE A 32 -11.91 23.50 18.05
C PHE A 32 -12.27 22.16 17.37
N ILE A 33 -11.31 21.47 16.77
CA ILE A 33 -11.50 20.15 16.15
C ILE A 33 -12.06 19.14 17.14
N SER A 34 -11.60 19.18 18.39
CA SER A 34 -12.08 18.26 19.44
C SER A 34 -13.53 18.55 19.85
N SER A 35 -13.94 19.82 19.89
CA SER A 35 -15.24 20.26 20.42
C SER A 35 -16.35 20.45 19.38
N CYS A 36 -16.02 20.64 18.10
CA CYS A 36 -17.01 20.87 17.05
C CYS A 36 -17.92 19.64 16.81
N VAL A 37 -19.15 19.88 16.35
CA VAL A 37 -20.14 18.83 16.07
C VAL A 37 -20.03 18.37 14.62
N ALA A 38 -20.06 17.05 14.38
CA ALA A 38 -19.92 16.46 13.04
C ALA A 38 -20.99 16.96 12.05
N ASP A 39 -22.25 17.06 12.47
CA ASP A 39 -23.34 17.52 11.60
C ASP A 39 -23.10 18.96 11.10
N GLN A 40 -22.55 19.84 11.95
CA GLN A 40 -22.22 21.20 11.55
C GLN A 40 -21.01 21.26 10.60
N ILE A 41 -20.06 20.33 10.75
CA ILE A 41 -18.93 20.20 9.82
C ILE A 41 -19.43 19.80 8.44
N ARG A 42 -20.35 18.84 8.38
CA ARG A 42 -20.91 18.31 7.13
C ARG A 42 -21.72 19.34 6.34
N LEU A 43 -22.22 20.40 7.00
CA LEU A 43 -22.86 21.55 6.34
C LEU A 43 -21.86 22.49 5.64
N ALA A 44 -20.59 22.47 6.02
CA ALA A 44 -19.54 23.32 5.44
C ALA A 44 -18.17 22.63 5.42
N PRO A 45 -18.04 21.50 4.71
CA PRO A 45 -16.85 20.63 4.78
C PRO A 45 -15.58 21.35 4.30
N ASP A 46 -15.67 22.17 3.24
CA ASP A 46 -14.51 22.87 2.67
C ASP A 46 -13.83 23.82 3.67
N LYS A 47 -14.62 24.51 4.49
CA LYS A 47 -14.12 25.42 5.54
C LYS A 47 -13.42 24.62 6.63
N PHE A 48 -13.98 23.48 7.02
CA PHE A 48 -13.38 22.61 8.02
C PHE A 48 -12.07 21.98 7.51
N ILE A 49 -12.05 21.52 6.27
CA ILE A 49 -10.84 21.00 5.60
C ILE A 49 -9.74 22.07 5.57
N SER A 50 -10.07 23.31 5.20
CA SER A 50 -9.12 24.43 5.18
C SER A 50 -8.50 24.67 6.57
N VAL A 51 -9.32 24.68 7.62
CA VAL A 51 -8.86 24.82 9.02
C VAL A 51 -7.92 23.67 9.42
N CYS A 52 -8.25 22.43 9.06
CA CYS A 52 -7.43 21.25 9.38
C CYS A 52 -6.09 21.25 8.63
N LYS A 53 -6.10 21.62 7.33
CA LYS A 53 -4.86 21.77 6.55
C LYS A 53 -3.96 22.85 7.14
N ARG A 54 -4.54 23.99 7.54
CA ARG A 54 -3.80 25.05 8.23
C ARG A 54 -3.22 24.57 9.56
N PHE A 55 -3.99 23.82 10.34
CA PHE A 55 -3.52 23.24 11.60
C PHE A 55 -2.31 22.34 11.38
N LYS A 56 -2.36 21.44 10.39
CA LYS A 56 -1.20 20.63 10.00
C LYS A 56 0.01 21.52 9.67
N ASP A 57 -0.16 22.57 8.86
CA ASP A 57 0.94 23.47 8.50
C ASP A 57 1.56 24.16 9.73
N GLN A 58 0.75 24.57 10.71
CA GLN A 58 1.25 25.16 11.97
C GLN A 58 2.06 24.14 12.78
N VAL A 59 1.56 22.91 12.91
CA VAL A 59 2.25 21.85 13.66
C VAL A 59 3.57 21.47 12.97
N LEU A 60 3.62 21.49 11.64
CA LEU A 60 4.86 21.27 10.88
C LEU A 60 5.85 22.43 11.02
N LEU A 61 5.37 23.67 11.04
CA LEU A 61 6.20 24.85 11.29
C LEU A 61 6.85 24.84 12.69
N LEU A 62 6.16 24.25 13.67
CA LEU A 62 6.66 24.04 15.02
C LEU A 62 7.62 22.86 15.14
N GLU A 63 7.77 22.05 14.08
CA GLU A 63 8.56 20.80 14.08
C GLU A 63 8.01 19.73 15.05
N GLU A 64 6.70 19.78 15.36
CA GLU A 64 6.07 18.87 16.33
C GLU A 64 4.92 18.04 15.72
N PRO A 65 5.14 17.26 14.64
CA PRO A 65 4.09 16.54 13.90
C PRO A 65 3.20 15.64 14.79
N LEU A 66 3.73 15.16 15.92
CA LEU A 66 3.01 14.33 16.88
C LEU A 66 1.76 15.01 17.44
N HIS A 67 1.82 16.32 17.73
CA HIS A 67 0.68 17.09 18.25
C HIS A 67 -0.48 17.16 17.26
N GLY A 68 -0.19 16.97 15.96
CA GLY A 68 -1.19 16.96 14.91
C GLY A 68 -1.95 15.64 14.75
N VAL A 69 -1.38 14.52 15.21
CA VAL A 69 -1.88 13.16 14.91
C VAL A 69 -3.29 12.94 15.48
N ALA A 70 -3.49 13.12 16.79
CA ALA A 70 -4.78 12.85 17.43
C ALA A 70 -5.91 13.80 17.01
N PRO A 71 -5.68 15.13 16.90
CA PRO A 71 -6.71 16.03 16.37
C PRO A 71 -7.07 15.71 14.91
N MET A 72 -6.10 15.40 14.05
CA MET A 72 -6.38 15.07 12.65
C MET A 72 -7.17 13.76 12.48
N LEU A 73 -6.89 12.74 13.29
CA LEU A 73 -7.71 11.53 13.32
C LEU A 73 -9.16 11.83 13.73
N THR A 74 -9.33 12.71 14.73
CA THR A 74 -10.65 13.18 15.16
C THR A 74 -11.36 13.95 14.04
N ALA A 75 -10.63 14.79 13.30
CA ALA A 75 -11.15 15.54 12.17
C ALA A 75 -11.66 14.62 11.05
N ILE A 76 -10.91 13.59 10.69
CA ILE A 76 -11.32 12.59 9.69
C ILE A 76 -12.64 11.95 10.10
N ARG A 77 -12.73 11.45 11.33
CA ARG A 77 -13.93 10.77 11.85
C ARG A 77 -15.17 11.67 11.87
N LYS A 78 -15.00 12.98 12.08
CA LYS A 78 -16.11 13.95 12.04
C LYS A 78 -16.47 14.40 10.64
N LEU A 79 -15.51 14.42 9.72
CA LEU A 79 -15.72 14.82 8.33
C LEU A 79 -16.38 13.69 7.52
N GLN A 80 -15.94 12.45 7.71
CA GLN A 80 -16.42 11.31 6.93
C GLN A 80 -17.91 11.03 7.16
N SER A 81 -18.63 10.77 6.07
CA SER A 81 -20.00 10.24 6.09
C SER A 81 -20.01 8.72 6.25
N SER A 82 -19.02 8.05 5.67
CA SER A 82 -18.77 6.60 5.72
C SER A 82 -17.28 6.35 5.92
N THR A 83 -16.92 5.23 6.57
CA THR A 83 -15.54 4.73 6.66
C THR A 83 -14.97 4.30 5.31
N GLU A 84 -15.83 4.12 4.31
CA GLU A 84 -15.47 3.69 2.97
C GLU A 84 -15.11 4.86 2.03
N HIS A 85 -15.26 6.10 2.50
CA HIS A 85 -15.04 7.32 1.71
C HIS A 85 -13.68 7.97 2.02
N LEU A 86 -12.86 8.15 0.99
CA LEU A 86 -11.57 8.83 1.10
C LEU A 86 -11.76 10.34 1.16
N THR A 87 -11.80 10.87 2.38
CA THR A 87 -11.70 12.32 2.60
C THR A 87 -10.32 12.89 2.29
N THR A 88 -10.27 14.19 1.95
CA THR A 88 -9.04 14.94 1.69
C THR A 88 -8.09 15.05 2.89
N LEU A 89 -8.54 14.71 4.11
CA LEU A 89 -7.73 14.76 5.33
C LEU A 89 -6.96 13.47 5.61
N HIS A 90 -7.34 12.34 5.00
CA HIS A 90 -6.64 11.06 5.15
C HIS A 90 -5.14 11.15 4.78
N PRO A 91 -4.75 11.63 3.58
CA PRO A 91 -3.33 11.75 3.23
C PRO A 91 -2.58 12.72 4.16
N GLU A 92 -3.23 13.79 4.61
CA GLU A 92 -2.63 14.77 5.53
C GLU A 92 -2.33 14.15 6.91
N PHE A 93 -3.24 13.33 7.42
CA PHE A 93 -3.05 12.57 8.65
C PHE A 93 -1.95 11.51 8.53
N LEU A 94 -1.92 10.76 7.42
CA LEU A 94 -0.87 9.75 7.18
C LEU A 94 0.51 10.39 7.07
N LEU A 95 0.61 11.57 6.45
CA LEU A 95 1.84 12.35 6.41
C LEU A 95 2.32 12.71 7.83
N LEU A 96 1.44 13.20 8.70
CA LEU A 96 1.79 13.47 10.11
C LEU A 96 2.23 12.21 10.84
N CYS A 97 1.55 11.09 10.65
CA CYS A 97 1.95 9.81 11.23
C CYS A 97 3.33 9.36 10.76
N LEU A 98 3.65 9.58 9.48
CA LEU A 98 4.94 9.25 8.90
C LEU A 98 6.06 10.09 9.53
N LEU A 99 5.86 11.41 9.60
CA LEU A 99 6.83 12.36 10.15
C LEU A 99 7.03 12.17 11.67
N ALA A 100 5.95 11.90 12.41
CA ALA A 100 5.98 11.61 13.84
C ALA A 100 6.40 10.16 14.17
N LYS A 101 6.65 9.32 13.16
CA LYS A 101 6.91 7.87 13.30
C LYS A 101 5.82 7.12 14.08
N CYS A 102 4.58 7.61 14.05
CA CYS A 102 3.41 7.05 14.75
C CYS A 102 2.65 6.06 13.86
N TYR A 103 3.36 5.02 13.39
CA TYR A 103 2.84 4.10 12.40
C TYR A 103 1.64 3.27 12.90
N ARG A 104 1.59 2.92 14.19
CA ARG A 104 0.46 2.18 14.78
C ARG A 104 -0.85 2.97 14.66
N THR A 105 -0.81 4.27 14.90
CA THR A 105 -1.99 5.14 14.75
C THR A 105 -2.36 5.29 13.28
N GLY A 106 -1.37 5.44 12.40
CA GLY A 106 -1.59 5.47 10.95
C GLY A 106 -2.25 4.20 10.41
N LEU A 107 -1.88 3.01 10.92
CA LEU A 107 -2.48 1.74 10.52
C LEU A 107 -3.99 1.66 10.80
N SER A 108 -4.49 2.34 11.83
CA SER A 108 -5.91 2.23 12.23
C SER A 108 -6.90 2.64 11.14
N ILE A 109 -6.52 3.52 10.22
CA ILE A 109 -7.37 3.91 9.08
C ILE A 109 -7.05 3.12 7.79
N LEU A 110 -5.92 2.39 7.76
CA LEU A 110 -5.50 1.58 6.62
C LEU A 110 -6.09 0.17 6.64
N GLU A 111 -6.66 -0.23 7.79
CA GLU A 111 -7.40 -1.48 7.95
C GLU A 111 -8.81 -1.40 7.36
N GLU A 112 -9.33 -0.19 7.16
CA GLU A 112 -10.62 0.06 6.52
C GLU A 112 -10.48 0.03 4.98
N ASP A 113 -11.43 -0.61 4.30
CA ASP A 113 -11.45 -0.68 2.84
C ASP A 113 -12.17 0.56 2.26
N ILE A 114 -11.44 1.31 1.44
CA ILE A 114 -11.93 2.53 0.79
C ILE A 114 -12.43 2.20 -0.62
N PHE A 115 -13.64 2.66 -0.93
CA PHE A 115 -14.30 2.42 -2.22
C PHE A 115 -14.69 3.71 -2.94
N GLU A 116 -14.89 4.80 -2.20
CA GLU A 116 -15.27 6.09 -2.77
C GLU A 116 -14.11 7.09 -2.70
N VAL A 117 -13.80 7.74 -3.82
CA VAL A 117 -12.67 8.65 -3.97
C VAL A 117 -13.09 9.83 -4.81
N ASP A 118 -13.01 11.04 -4.25
CA ASP A 118 -13.39 12.26 -4.97
C ASP A 118 -12.22 12.83 -5.80
N GLN A 119 -11.01 12.78 -5.24
CA GLN A 119 -9.84 13.46 -5.79
C GLN A 119 -8.72 12.44 -6.08
N PRO A 120 -8.29 12.29 -7.35
CA PRO A 120 -7.23 11.35 -7.70
C PRO A 120 -5.95 11.57 -6.89
N ARG A 121 -5.54 12.84 -6.71
CA ARG A 121 -4.34 13.20 -5.94
C ARG A 121 -4.36 12.65 -4.50
N ASP A 122 -5.52 12.68 -3.86
CA ASP A 122 -5.66 12.22 -2.49
C ASP A 122 -5.52 10.70 -2.40
N LEU A 123 -6.00 9.95 -3.41
CA LEU A 123 -5.74 8.52 -3.54
C LEU A 123 -4.25 8.22 -3.72
N PHE A 124 -3.54 8.93 -4.61
CA PHE A 124 -2.10 8.76 -4.79
C PHE A 124 -1.34 8.93 -3.47
N LEU A 125 -1.63 9.99 -2.73
CA LEU A 125 -0.96 10.29 -1.46
C LEU A 125 -1.36 9.33 -0.34
N TYR A 126 -2.65 9.00 -0.23
CA TYR A 126 -3.16 8.06 0.76
C TYR A 126 -2.47 6.70 0.62
N CYS A 127 -2.49 6.15 -0.60
CA CYS A 127 -1.87 4.87 -0.88
C CYS A 127 -0.34 4.91 -0.75
N TYR A 128 0.32 5.99 -1.19
CA TYR A 128 1.78 6.11 -1.05
C TYR A 128 2.22 6.20 0.41
N TYR A 129 1.64 7.10 1.20
CA TYR A 129 1.99 7.25 2.62
C TYR A 129 1.56 6.04 3.44
N GLY A 130 0.39 5.48 3.15
CA GLY A 130 -0.06 4.23 3.76
C GLY A 130 0.88 3.07 3.46
N GLY A 131 1.32 2.96 2.19
CA GLY A 131 2.34 2.00 1.78
C GLY A 131 3.64 2.15 2.58
N MET A 132 4.13 3.38 2.76
CA MET A 132 5.33 3.64 3.58
C MET A 132 5.15 3.27 5.05
N ILE A 133 3.99 3.56 5.64
CA ILE A 133 3.66 3.17 7.02
C ILE A 133 3.65 1.64 7.17
N CYS A 134 3.01 0.94 6.22
CA CYS A 134 2.98 -0.52 6.18
C CYS A 134 4.38 -1.12 5.99
N VAL A 135 5.24 -0.54 5.14
CA VAL A 135 6.66 -0.93 5.02
C VAL A 135 7.39 -0.74 6.34
N GLY A 136 7.22 0.39 7.02
CA GLY A 136 7.83 0.66 8.33
C GLY A 136 7.42 -0.32 9.42
N GLN A 137 6.23 -0.92 9.30
CA GLN A 137 5.69 -1.96 10.18
C GLN A 137 5.90 -3.39 9.66
N LYS A 138 6.67 -3.56 8.57
CA LYS A 138 6.90 -4.85 7.87
C LYS A 138 5.61 -5.58 7.43
N ARG A 139 4.50 -4.85 7.28
CA ARG A 139 3.25 -5.36 6.69
C ARG A 139 3.35 -5.30 5.16
N PHE A 140 4.27 -6.08 4.59
CA PHE A 140 4.62 -6.00 3.17
C PHE A 140 3.45 -6.32 2.23
N GLN A 141 2.55 -7.23 2.61
CA GLN A 141 1.36 -7.56 1.83
C GLN A 141 0.46 -6.34 1.60
N LYS A 142 0.03 -5.68 2.69
CA LYS A 142 -0.80 -4.46 2.60
C LYS A 142 -0.02 -3.29 1.98
N ALA A 143 1.28 -3.19 2.23
CA ALA A 143 2.11 -2.18 1.57
C ALA A 143 2.11 -2.35 0.05
N LEU A 144 2.24 -3.59 -0.43
CA LEU A 144 2.25 -3.91 -1.86
C LEU A 144 0.90 -3.57 -2.49
N GLU A 145 -0.22 -3.91 -1.84
CA GLU A 145 -1.57 -3.54 -2.30
C GLU A 145 -1.74 -2.02 -2.46
N LEU A 146 -1.33 -1.25 -1.45
CA LEU A 146 -1.42 0.21 -1.51
C LEU A 146 -0.52 0.78 -2.62
N LEU A 147 0.73 0.33 -2.72
CA LEU A 147 1.65 0.78 -3.77
C LEU A 147 1.16 0.39 -5.17
N HIS A 148 0.56 -0.81 -5.30
CA HIS A 148 -0.09 -1.28 -6.53
C HIS A 148 -1.20 -0.33 -6.97
N ASN A 149 -2.06 0.08 -6.03
CA ASN A 149 -3.14 1.03 -6.31
C ASN A 149 -2.59 2.36 -6.86
N VAL A 150 -1.45 2.85 -6.37
CA VAL A 150 -0.80 4.06 -6.91
C VAL A 150 -0.34 3.86 -8.36
N VAL A 151 0.34 2.75 -8.65
CA VAL A 151 0.96 2.53 -9.97
C VAL A 151 -0.06 2.16 -11.04
N THR A 152 -1.22 1.62 -10.65
CA THR A 152 -2.32 1.29 -11.58
C THR A 152 -3.40 2.36 -11.67
N ALA A 153 -3.42 3.34 -10.77
CA ALA A 153 -4.42 4.40 -10.79
C ALA A 153 -4.44 5.14 -12.14
N PRO A 154 -5.63 5.53 -12.64
CA PRO A 154 -5.73 6.33 -13.86
C PRO A 154 -4.94 7.64 -13.74
N MET A 155 -4.08 7.91 -14.73
CA MET A 155 -3.33 9.17 -14.84
C MET A 155 -3.15 9.55 -16.30
N SER A 156 -3.33 10.84 -16.59
CA SER A 156 -3.09 11.43 -17.92
C SER A 156 -1.64 11.88 -18.10
N THR A 157 -0.95 12.17 -17.01
CA THR A 157 0.46 12.55 -16.97
C THR A 157 1.17 11.79 -15.86
N ILE A 158 2.48 11.56 -16.04
CA ILE A 158 3.29 10.93 -15.02
C ILE A 158 3.47 11.91 -13.86
N ASN A 159 3.31 11.43 -12.63
CA ASN A 159 3.50 12.24 -11.43
C ASN A 159 4.61 11.65 -10.54
N ALA A 160 5.28 12.49 -9.76
CA ALA A 160 6.40 12.09 -8.92
C ALA A 160 6.01 11.05 -7.85
N ILE A 161 4.76 11.10 -7.36
CA ILE A 161 4.25 10.13 -6.36
C ILE A 161 4.23 8.73 -6.95
N ALA A 162 3.74 8.57 -8.18
CA ALA A 162 3.71 7.29 -8.89
C ALA A 162 5.12 6.75 -9.17
N VAL A 163 6.08 7.62 -9.50
CA VAL A 163 7.50 7.23 -9.69
C VAL A 163 8.09 6.70 -8.39
N GLU A 164 7.94 7.44 -7.28
CA GLU A 164 8.44 7.00 -5.97
C GLU A 164 7.73 5.75 -5.44
N ALA A 165 6.43 5.61 -5.71
CA ALA A 165 5.67 4.42 -5.38
C ALA A 165 6.14 3.21 -6.19
N TYR A 166 6.40 3.37 -7.49
CA TYR A 166 6.87 2.26 -8.33
C TYR A 166 8.23 1.73 -7.90
N LYS A 167 9.17 2.61 -7.51
CA LYS A 167 10.46 2.20 -6.90
C LYS A 167 10.24 1.30 -5.69
N LYS A 168 9.37 1.72 -4.76
CA LYS A 168 9.06 0.96 -3.53
C LYS A 168 8.24 -0.31 -3.84
N TYR A 169 7.36 -0.27 -4.84
CA TYR A 169 6.58 -1.42 -5.30
C TYR A 169 7.49 -2.54 -5.79
N ILE A 170 8.53 -2.21 -6.59
CA ILE A 170 9.55 -3.18 -7.00
C ILE A 170 10.22 -3.80 -5.77
N LEU A 171 10.75 -2.97 -4.87
CA LEU A 171 11.51 -3.45 -3.71
C LEU A 171 10.66 -4.33 -2.77
N VAL A 172 9.43 -3.89 -2.46
CA VAL A 172 8.51 -4.66 -1.62
C VAL A 172 8.10 -5.97 -2.30
N SER A 173 7.88 -5.97 -3.63
CA SER A 173 7.58 -7.21 -4.37
C SER A 173 8.74 -8.21 -4.31
N LEU A 174 9.99 -7.74 -4.41
CA LEU A 174 11.16 -8.60 -4.29
C LEU A 174 11.31 -9.17 -2.87
N ILE A 175 11.00 -8.38 -1.84
CA ILE A 175 11.05 -8.84 -0.44
C ILE A 175 9.97 -9.89 -0.17
N LEU A 176 8.74 -9.64 -0.62
CA LEU A 176 7.58 -10.46 -0.29
C LEU A 176 7.43 -11.70 -1.17
N HIS A 177 7.53 -11.54 -2.49
CA HIS A 177 7.28 -12.63 -3.44
C HIS A 177 8.57 -13.27 -3.95
N GLY A 178 9.73 -12.69 -3.64
CA GLY A 178 11.00 -13.13 -4.20
C GLY A 178 11.05 -12.98 -5.72
N GLN A 179 10.20 -12.16 -6.33
CA GLN A 179 10.23 -11.91 -7.77
C GLN A 179 9.51 -10.61 -8.10
N PHE A 180 9.83 -10.07 -9.27
CA PHE A 180 9.14 -8.91 -9.80
C PHE A 180 8.94 -9.07 -11.31
N SER A 181 7.70 -8.83 -11.77
CA SER A 181 7.40 -8.69 -13.18
C SER A 181 7.37 -7.21 -13.55
N THR A 182 8.12 -6.85 -14.59
CA THR A 182 8.14 -5.47 -15.10
C THR A 182 6.86 -5.07 -15.84
N SER A 183 5.96 -6.03 -16.13
CA SER A 183 4.68 -5.74 -16.76
C SER A 183 3.63 -5.30 -15.73
N LEU A 184 3.09 -4.10 -15.92
CA LEU A 184 1.90 -3.66 -15.22
C LEU A 184 0.65 -4.31 -15.84
N PRO A 185 -0.46 -4.45 -15.08
CA PRO A 185 -1.72 -4.93 -15.62
C PRO A 185 -2.22 -4.12 -16.81
N LYS A 186 -2.97 -4.75 -17.72
CA LYS A 186 -3.51 -4.10 -18.93
C LYS A 186 -4.40 -2.89 -18.64
N TYR A 187 -5.06 -2.87 -17.48
CA TYR A 187 -5.92 -1.78 -17.04
C TYR A 187 -5.15 -0.59 -16.45
N ALA A 188 -3.85 -0.72 -16.18
CA ALA A 188 -3.03 0.41 -15.78
C ALA A 188 -2.93 1.42 -16.92
N SER A 189 -2.78 2.71 -16.59
CA SER A 189 -2.71 3.75 -17.63
C SER A 189 -1.54 3.53 -18.61
N SER A 190 -1.77 3.87 -19.88
CA SER A 190 -0.74 3.77 -20.92
C SER A 190 0.49 4.64 -20.60
N VAL A 191 0.27 5.77 -19.93
CA VAL A 191 1.31 6.67 -19.45
C VAL A 191 2.18 5.97 -18.40
N ALA A 192 1.57 5.29 -17.43
CA ALA A 192 2.31 4.52 -16.42
C ALA A 192 3.13 3.39 -17.08
N GLN A 193 2.48 2.58 -17.93
CA GLN A 193 3.12 1.46 -18.64
C GLN A 193 4.33 1.90 -19.47
N ARG A 194 4.24 3.05 -20.15
CA ARG A 194 5.32 3.57 -21.02
C ARG A 194 6.47 4.20 -20.23
N ASN A 195 6.18 4.89 -19.12
CA ASN A 195 7.15 5.79 -18.50
C ASN A 195 7.76 5.25 -17.20
N LEU A 196 7.01 4.53 -16.35
CA LEU A 196 7.50 4.14 -15.02
C LEU A 196 8.74 3.25 -15.08
N LYS A 197 8.77 2.30 -16.02
CA LYS A 197 9.94 1.44 -16.26
C LYS A 197 11.19 2.26 -16.58
N ASN A 198 11.08 3.18 -17.54
CA ASN A 198 12.20 3.99 -18.00
C ASN A 198 12.71 4.95 -16.91
N LEU A 199 11.80 5.55 -16.15
CA LEU A 199 12.15 6.49 -15.07
C LEU A 199 12.76 5.80 -13.84
N CYS A 200 12.51 4.50 -13.67
CA CYS A 200 12.98 3.72 -12.50
C CYS A 200 13.98 2.64 -12.90
N GLN A 201 14.74 2.86 -13.98
CA GLN A 201 15.63 1.87 -14.57
C GLN A 201 16.62 1.22 -13.56
N PRO A 202 17.24 1.96 -12.62
CA PRO A 202 18.12 1.33 -11.61
C PRO A 202 17.41 0.30 -10.71
N TYR A 203 16.11 0.48 -10.45
CA TYR A 203 15.32 -0.47 -9.67
C TYR A 203 14.87 -1.66 -10.51
N VAL A 204 14.60 -1.45 -11.80
CA VAL A 204 14.27 -2.52 -12.75
C VAL A 204 15.48 -3.43 -12.96
N GLU A 205 16.67 -2.86 -13.11
CA GLU A 205 17.92 -3.61 -13.22
C GLU A 205 18.29 -4.34 -11.93
N LEU A 206 18.06 -3.72 -10.76
CA LEU A 206 18.16 -4.40 -9.47
C LEU A 206 17.27 -5.66 -9.44
N ALA A 207 16.01 -5.55 -9.88
CA ALA A 207 15.09 -6.69 -9.95
C ALA A 207 15.56 -7.77 -10.93
N ASN A 208 16.13 -7.39 -12.07
CA ASN A 208 16.72 -8.34 -13.02
C ASN A 208 17.92 -9.07 -12.42
N SER A 209 18.81 -8.35 -11.73
CA SER A 209 19.95 -8.94 -11.01
C SER A 209 19.48 -9.92 -9.93
N TYR A 210 18.44 -9.53 -9.16
CA TYR A 210 17.83 -10.39 -8.14
C TYR A 210 17.27 -11.70 -8.72
N ASN A 211 16.66 -11.66 -9.92
CA ASN A 211 16.11 -12.84 -10.57
C ASN A 211 17.18 -13.86 -11.02
N ASN A 212 18.44 -13.44 -11.19
CA ASN A 212 19.55 -14.34 -11.54
C ASN A 212 20.00 -15.24 -10.38
N GLY A 213 19.58 -14.96 -9.14
CA GLY A 213 19.85 -15.82 -7.98
C GLY A 213 21.28 -15.75 -7.42
N LYS A 214 22.18 -14.92 -7.98
CA LYS A 214 23.55 -14.70 -7.51
C LYS A 214 23.64 -13.49 -6.57
N VAL A 215 23.97 -13.73 -5.30
CA VAL A 215 23.96 -12.66 -4.29
C VAL A 215 25.11 -11.68 -4.49
N ALA A 216 26.29 -12.17 -4.85
CA ALA A 216 27.45 -11.31 -5.12
C ALA A 216 27.21 -10.29 -6.25
N ASP A 217 26.49 -10.69 -7.31
CA ASP A 217 26.14 -9.80 -8.43
C ASP A 217 25.16 -8.71 -7.97
N LEU A 218 24.20 -9.07 -7.12
CA LEU A 218 23.25 -8.13 -6.53
C LEU A 218 23.94 -7.13 -5.60
N GLU A 219 24.80 -7.61 -4.71
CA GLU A 219 25.57 -6.75 -3.79
C GLU A 219 26.48 -5.78 -4.55
N THR A 220 27.15 -6.26 -5.59
CA THR A 220 27.98 -5.42 -6.46
C THR A 220 27.15 -4.34 -7.15
N TYR A 221 25.97 -4.69 -7.68
CA TYR A 221 25.06 -3.73 -8.31
C TYR A 221 24.56 -2.67 -7.32
N VAL A 222 24.20 -3.10 -6.10
CA VAL A 222 23.73 -2.19 -5.04
C VAL A 222 24.84 -1.22 -4.62
N LYS A 223 26.07 -1.73 -4.45
CA LYS A 223 27.23 -0.88 -4.10
C LYS A 223 27.55 0.13 -5.20
N ALA A 224 27.47 -0.28 -6.47
CA ALA A 224 27.70 0.62 -7.61
C ALA A 224 26.64 1.74 -7.72
N ASN A 225 25.42 1.51 -7.22
CA ASN A 225 24.31 2.46 -7.29
C ASN A 225 23.89 3.01 -5.91
N GLU A 226 24.75 2.89 -4.90
CA GLU A 226 24.41 3.22 -3.50
C GLU A 226 23.96 4.67 -3.34
N GLU A 227 24.66 5.61 -3.96
CA GLU A 227 24.31 7.04 -3.95
C GLU A 227 22.90 7.29 -4.49
N LYS A 228 22.49 6.56 -5.53
CA LYS A 228 21.16 6.69 -6.12
C LYS A 228 20.06 6.17 -5.20
N PHE A 229 20.29 5.03 -4.56
CA PHE A 229 19.34 4.49 -3.58
C PHE A 229 19.28 5.33 -2.30
N GLN A 230 20.39 5.95 -1.92
CA GLN A 230 20.45 6.88 -0.79
C GLN A 230 19.73 8.19 -1.10
N SER A 231 19.93 8.79 -2.28
CA SER A 231 19.24 10.01 -2.70
C SER A 231 17.72 9.84 -2.73
N ASP A 232 17.28 8.64 -3.12
CA ASP A 232 15.86 8.28 -3.17
C ASP A 232 15.30 7.83 -1.80
N ASN A 233 16.12 7.85 -0.73
CA ASN A 233 15.79 7.40 0.63
C ASN A 233 15.28 5.94 0.71
N ASN A 234 15.76 5.06 -0.18
CA ASN A 234 15.33 3.67 -0.27
C ASN A 234 16.44 2.66 0.10
N LEU A 235 17.65 3.11 0.44
CA LEU A 235 18.80 2.25 0.72
C LEU A 235 18.52 1.17 1.78
N GLY A 236 17.80 1.51 2.86
CA GLY A 236 17.43 0.53 3.88
C GLY A 236 16.53 -0.59 3.36
N LEU A 237 15.63 -0.29 2.42
CA LEU A 237 14.76 -1.27 1.80
C LEU A 237 15.52 -2.12 0.76
N VAL A 238 16.46 -1.51 0.04
CA VAL A 238 17.38 -2.23 -0.87
C VAL A 238 18.24 -3.24 -0.10
N LYS A 239 18.74 -2.88 1.08
CA LYS A 239 19.45 -3.84 1.96
C LYS A 239 18.56 -5.02 2.36
N GLN A 240 17.27 -4.77 2.63
CA GLN A 240 16.31 -5.85 2.89
C GLN A 240 16.06 -6.74 1.66
N VAL A 241 16.10 -6.18 0.44
CA VAL A 241 16.06 -6.99 -0.79
C VAL A 241 17.27 -7.94 -0.85
N ILE A 242 18.49 -7.48 -0.54
CA ILE A 242 19.65 -8.38 -0.48
C ILE A 242 19.40 -9.49 0.56
N SER A 243 18.96 -9.12 1.77
CA SER A 243 18.67 -10.11 2.82
C SER A 243 17.59 -11.12 2.43
N SER A 244 16.54 -10.70 1.69
CA SER A 244 15.48 -11.61 1.23
C SER A 244 15.97 -12.61 0.19
N MET A 245 17.05 -12.31 -0.54
CA MET A 245 17.62 -13.20 -1.54
C MET A 245 18.15 -14.51 -0.92
N TYR A 246 18.80 -14.40 0.24
CA TYR A 246 19.26 -15.57 0.99
C TYR A 246 18.08 -16.46 1.39
N LYS A 247 17.00 -15.87 1.93
CA LYS A 247 15.76 -16.58 2.28
C LYS A 247 15.14 -17.26 1.06
N ARG A 248 15.03 -16.55 -0.07
CA ARG A 248 14.52 -17.10 -1.34
C ARG A 248 15.36 -18.29 -1.82
N ASN A 249 16.68 -18.18 -1.78
CA ASN A 249 17.58 -19.25 -2.23
C ASN A 249 17.43 -20.50 -1.35
N ILE A 250 17.28 -20.34 -0.02
CA ILE A 250 17.00 -21.45 0.90
C ILE A 250 15.62 -22.07 0.61
N GLN A 251 14.58 -21.25 0.39
CA GLN A 251 13.24 -21.75 0.00
C GLN A 251 13.28 -22.59 -1.29
N ARG A 252 14.14 -22.24 -2.25
CA ARG A 252 14.28 -23.06 -3.47
C ARG A 252 14.88 -24.43 -3.19
N LEU A 253 15.75 -24.57 -2.18
CA LEU A 253 16.33 -25.86 -1.80
C LEU A 253 15.28 -26.83 -1.26
N THR A 254 14.20 -26.33 -0.64
CA THR A 254 13.11 -27.17 -0.13
C THR A 254 12.33 -27.85 -1.26
N GLN A 255 12.42 -27.34 -2.49
CA GLN A 255 11.75 -27.91 -3.66
C GLN A 255 12.54 -29.06 -4.29
N THR A 256 13.85 -29.12 -4.06
CA THR A 256 14.76 -30.10 -4.70
C THR A 256 15.34 -31.11 -3.72
N TYR A 257 15.42 -30.77 -2.44
CA TYR A 257 16.05 -31.59 -1.42
C TYR A 257 15.08 -31.91 -0.29
N LEU A 258 15.09 -33.17 0.16
CA LEU A 258 14.43 -33.58 1.40
C LEU A 258 15.34 -33.36 2.63
N THR A 259 16.64 -33.61 2.47
CA THR A 259 17.64 -33.43 3.52
C THR A 259 18.93 -32.92 2.90
N LEU A 260 19.54 -31.90 3.52
CA LEU A 260 20.73 -31.24 3.01
C LEU A 260 21.64 -30.81 4.16
N SER A 261 22.95 -30.87 3.99
CA SER A 261 23.89 -30.46 5.04
C SER A 261 23.92 -28.92 5.18
N LEU A 262 24.19 -28.43 6.39
CA LEU A 262 24.39 -26.99 6.64
C LEU A 262 25.57 -26.43 5.84
N HIS A 263 26.58 -27.26 5.54
CA HIS A 263 27.70 -26.87 4.71
C HIS A 263 27.30 -26.68 3.24
N ASP A 264 26.51 -27.62 2.69
CA ASP A 264 26.02 -27.52 1.31
C ASP A 264 25.04 -26.35 1.16
N ILE A 265 24.19 -26.09 2.16
CA ILE A 265 23.34 -24.89 2.19
C ILE A 265 24.21 -23.64 2.14
N ALA A 266 25.23 -23.53 2.99
CA ALA A 266 26.11 -22.37 3.01
C ALA A 266 26.81 -22.16 1.65
N ASN A 267 27.35 -23.23 1.06
CA ASN A 267 28.03 -23.18 -0.23
C ASN A 267 27.07 -22.79 -1.37
N THR A 268 25.87 -23.37 -1.41
CA THR A 268 24.89 -23.15 -2.49
C THR A 268 24.30 -21.74 -2.43
N VAL A 269 24.07 -21.23 -1.20
CA VAL A 269 23.46 -19.92 -0.95
C VAL A 269 24.49 -18.80 -0.82
N GLN A 270 25.79 -19.14 -0.89
CA GLN A 270 26.93 -18.21 -0.79
C GLN A 270 27.04 -17.53 0.59
N LEU A 271 26.76 -18.27 1.66
CA LEU A 271 26.97 -17.83 3.05
C LEU A 271 28.39 -18.16 3.51
N ASN A 272 28.90 -17.42 4.49
CA ASN A 272 30.30 -17.52 4.91
C ASN A 272 30.57 -18.78 5.75
N SER A 273 29.53 -19.30 6.44
CA SER A 273 29.71 -20.44 7.33
C SER A 273 28.44 -21.30 7.49
N PRO A 274 28.59 -22.59 7.86
CA PRO A 274 27.45 -23.44 8.22
C PRO A 274 26.63 -22.89 9.39
N LYS A 275 27.26 -22.14 10.31
CA LYS A 275 26.58 -21.49 11.44
C LYS A 275 25.67 -20.35 10.98
N GLU A 276 26.10 -19.60 9.97
CA GLU A 276 25.28 -18.56 9.35
C GLU A 276 24.09 -19.18 8.62
N ALA A 277 24.30 -20.28 7.90
CA ALA A 277 23.22 -21.06 7.31
C ALA A 277 22.23 -21.58 8.36
N GLU A 278 22.72 -22.11 9.49
CA GLU A 278 21.87 -22.57 10.60
C GLU A 278 21.02 -21.43 11.16
N MET A 279 21.61 -20.25 11.37
CA MET A 279 20.90 -19.07 11.86
C MET A 279 19.79 -18.62 10.89
N HIS A 280 20.06 -18.60 9.58
CA HIS A 280 19.05 -18.27 8.58
C HIS A 280 17.92 -19.31 8.56
N VAL A 281 18.24 -20.60 8.55
CA VAL A 281 17.23 -21.67 8.56
C VAL A 281 16.37 -21.58 9.81
N LEU A 282 16.98 -21.37 10.99
CA LEU A 282 16.26 -21.22 12.25
C LEU A 282 15.29 -20.04 12.22
N GLN A 283 15.75 -18.88 11.72
CA GLN A 283 14.91 -17.69 11.61
C GLN A 283 13.74 -17.93 10.65
N MET A 284 13.97 -18.59 9.52
CA MET A 284 12.91 -18.90 8.55
C MET A 284 11.88 -19.90 9.11
N ILE A 285 12.30 -20.86 9.95
CA ILE A 285 11.38 -21.76 10.66
C ILE A 285 10.53 -20.95 11.66
N GLN A 286 11.15 -20.05 12.43
CA GLN A 286 10.45 -19.23 13.42
C GLN A 286 9.46 -18.25 12.77
N ASP A 287 9.83 -17.68 11.63
CA ASP A 287 8.99 -16.77 10.83
C ASP A 287 7.86 -17.52 10.07
N GLY A 288 7.86 -18.86 10.06
CA GLY A 288 6.90 -19.68 9.34
C GLY A 288 7.09 -19.68 7.82
N GLU A 289 8.29 -19.34 7.34
CA GLU A 289 8.62 -19.22 5.91
C GLU A 289 9.02 -20.56 5.29
N ILE A 290 9.51 -21.51 6.10
CA ILE A 290 9.80 -22.90 5.72
C ILE A 290 9.46 -23.85 6.87
N TYR A 291 9.16 -25.09 6.53
CA TYR A 291 9.01 -26.17 7.51
C TYR A 291 10.25 -27.07 7.44
N ALA A 292 11.05 -27.07 8.50
CA ALA A 292 12.28 -27.84 8.55
C ALA A 292 12.68 -28.21 9.99
N THR A 293 13.49 -29.26 10.13
CA THR A 293 14.13 -29.66 11.40
C THR A 293 15.64 -29.68 11.25
N ILE A 294 16.35 -29.11 12.23
CA ILE A 294 17.82 -29.04 12.24
C ILE A 294 18.36 -30.12 13.18
N ASN A 295 19.24 -30.97 12.67
CA ASN A 295 20.00 -31.92 13.47
C ASN A 295 21.43 -31.40 13.64
N GLN A 296 21.73 -30.83 14.80
CA GLN A 296 23.05 -30.26 15.11
C GLN A 296 24.15 -31.31 15.27
N LYS A 297 23.82 -32.56 15.63
CA LYS A 297 24.84 -33.62 15.77
C LYS A 297 25.42 -34.02 14.41
N ASP A 298 24.54 -34.13 13.42
CA ASP A 298 24.90 -34.56 12.06
C ASP A 298 25.16 -33.37 11.12
N GLY A 299 24.82 -32.15 11.54
CA GLY A 299 24.96 -30.94 10.72
C GLY A 299 23.99 -30.92 9.52
N MET A 300 22.83 -31.58 9.65
CA MET A 300 21.87 -31.76 8.56
C MET A 300 20.56 -31.02 8.84
N VAL A 301 19.96 -30.48 7.77
CA VAL A 301 18.62 -29.89 7.77
C VAL A 301 17.70 -30.83 6.99
N ARG A 302 16.61 -31.26 7.62
CA ARG A 302 15.55 -32.03 6.97
C ARG A 302 14.36 -31.12 6.70
N PHE A 303 14.06 -30.90 5.43
CA PHE A 303 12.90 -30.14 4.98
C PHE A 303 11.63 -30.98 5.11
N LEU A 304 10.53 -30.33 5.48
CA LEU A 304 9.23 -30.95 5.74
C LEU A 304 8.18 -30.31 4.83
N GLU A 305 7.07 -31.01 4.66
CA GLU A 305 5.85 -30.44 4.07
C GLU A 305 5.10 -29.60 5.11
N ASP A 306 4.16 -28.80 4.62
CA ASP A 306 3.28 -28.00 5.47
C ASP A 306 2.53 -28.92 6.47
N PRO A 307 2.65 -28.69 7.79
CA PRO A 307 2.01 -29.52 8.80
C PRO A 307 0.48 -29.33 8.85
N GLU A 308 -0.09 -28.32 8.17
CA GLU A 308 -1.53 -28.04 8.19
C GLU A 308 -2.32 -29.20 7.56
N GLN A 309 -3.18 -29.82 8.37
CA GLN A 309 -4.02 -30.95 7.96
C GLN A 309 -5.45 -30.56 7.65
N TYR A 310 -5.80 -29.27 7.79
CA TYR A 310 -7.14 -28.71 7.56
C TYR A 310 -8.24 -29.31 8.44
N LYS A 311 -7.87 -29.77 9.64
CA LYS A 311 -8.78 -30.46 10.58
C LYS A 311 -8.97 -29.73 11.90
N THR A 312 -8.24 -28.64 12.12
CA THR A 312 -8.24 -27.91 13.39
C THR A 312 -9.45 -26.99 13.50
N CYS A 313 -9.91 -26.72 14.72
CA CYS A 313 -10.94 -25.71 14.96
C CYS A 313 -10.48 -24.32 14.48
N GLU A 314 -9.19 -24.01 14.61
CA GLU A 314 -8.60 -22.78 14.08
C GLU A 314 -8.81 -22.66 12.56
N MET A 315 -8.65 -23.76 11.81
CA MET A 315 -8.91 -23.74 10.37
C MET A 315 -10.39 -23.51 10.05
N ILE A 316 -11.30 -24.09 10.85
CA ILE A 316 -12.76 -23.83 10.71
C ILE A 316 -13.05 -22.34 10.94
N GLU A 317 -12.47 -21.72 11.98
CA GLU A 317 -12.62 -20.28 12.26
C GLU A 317 -12.05 -19.41 11.12
N ARG A 318 -10.90 -19.77 10.56
CA ARG A 318 -10.32 -19.06 9.39
C ARG A 318 -11.23 -19.16 8.15
N ILE A 319 -11.80 -20.34 7.90
CA ILE A 319 -12.75 -20.56 6.80
C ILE A 319 -14.02 -19.74 7.04
N ASP A 320 -14.62 -19.80 8.23
CA ASP A 320 -15.82 -19.03 8.56
C ASP A 320 -15.57 -17.52 8.42
N SER A 321 -14.47 -17.00 8.93
CA SER A 321 -14.08 -15.59 8.74
C SER A 321 -13.97 -15.22 7.26
N SER A 322 -13.40 -16.10 6.43
CA SER A 322 -13.29 -15.89 4.99
C SER A 322 -14.67 -15.90 4.31
N ILE A 323 -15.57 -16.79 4.71
CA ILE A 323 -16.96 -16.85 4.24
C ILE A 323 -17.70 -15.56 4.61
N GLN A 324 -17.59 -15.09 5.86
CA GLN A 324 -18.23 -13.84 6.30
C GLN A 324 -17.75 -12.63 5.49
N ARG A 325 -16.45 -12.56 5.20
CA ARG A 325 -15.88 -11.52 4.32
C ARG A 325 -16.45 -11.60 2.90
N LEU A 326 -16.52 -12.80 2.32
CA LEU A 326 -17.09 -13.01 0.99
C LEU A 326 -18.58 -12.65 0.93
N MET A 327 -19.36 -13.03 1.95
CA MET A 327 -20.77 -12.66 2.06
C MET A 327 -20.96 -11.14 2.15
N THR A 328 -20.11 -10.46 2.91
CA THR A 328 -20.13 -8.99 3.02
C THR A 328 -19.82 -8.33 1.68
N LEU A 329 -18.77 -8.80 0.99
CA LEU A 329 -18.41 -8.32 -0.35
C LEU A 329 -19.52 -8.59 -1.38
N SER A 330 -20.13 -9.78 -1.35
CA SER A 330 -21.23 -10.14 -2.26
C SER A 330 -22.45 -9.24 -2.06
N LYS A 331 -22.86 -8.99 -0.81
CA LYS A 331 -23.96 -8.06 -0.50
C LYS A 331 -23.66 -6.66 -1.05
N LYS A 332 -22.42 -6.20 -0.88
CA LYS A 332 -21.99 -4.90 -1.39
C LYS A 332 -22.05 -4.83 -2.91
N LEU A 333 -21.58 -5.85 -3.61
CA LEU A 333 -21.68 -5.94 -5.06
C LEU A 333 -23.14 -5.89 -5.53
N THR A 334 -24.05 -6.58 -4.84
CA THR A 334 -25.49 -6.50 -5.13
C THR A 334 -26.02 -5.07 -4.97
N VAL A 335 -25.68 -4.37 -3.89
CA VAL A 335 -26.08 -2.97 -3.68
C VAL A 335 -25.51 -2.06 -4.77
N MET A 336 -24.25 -2.24 -5.18
CA MET A 336 -23.65 -1.47 -6.26
C MET A 336 -24.34 -1.73 -7.61
N ASP A 337 -24.68 -2.98 -7.92
CA ASP A 337 -25.41 -3.36 -9.14
C ASP A 337 -26.83 -2.78 -9.17
N GLU A 338 -27.53 -2.78 -8.04
CA GLU A 338 -28.84 -2.14 -7.89
C GLU A 338 -28.75 -0.63 -8.13
N LEU A 339 -27.77 0.04 -7.51
CA LEU A 339 -27.55 1.48 -7.71
C LEU A 339 -27.22 1.82 -9.17
N MET A 340 -26.37 1.03 -9.82
CA MET A 340 -26.05 1.20 -11.25
C MET A 340 -27.26 0.93 -12.15
N SER A 341 -28.08 -0.07 -11.83
CA SER A 341 -29.29 -0.41 -12.58
C SER A 341 -30.35 0.69 -12.52
N CYS A 342 -30.33 1.51 -11.48
CA CYS A 342 -31.20 2.68 -11.34
C CYS A 342 -30.61 3.97 -11.93
N ASP A 343 -29.36 3.97 -12.42
CA ASP A 343 -28.72 5.17 -12.95
C ASP A 343 -29.37 5.58 -14.30
N PRO A 344 -29.90 6.81 -14.43
CA PRO A 344 -30.53 7.28 -15.66
C PRO A 344 -29.63 7.23 -16.91
N LEU A 345 -28.32 7.49 -16.75
CA LEU A 345 -27.35 7.43 -17.85
C LEU A 345 -27.11 5.98 -18.28
N TYR A 346 -27.05 5.06 -17.32
CA TYR A 346 -26.93 3.63 -17.59
C TYR A 346 -28.17 3.13 -18.34
N LEU A 347 -29.38 3.40 -17.82
CA LEU A 347 -30.65 3.02 -18.46
C LEU A 347 -30.79 3.61 -19.87
N ALA A 348 -30.39 4.86 -20.08
CA ALA A 348 -30.43 5.51 -21.40
C ALA A 348 -29.46 4.89 -22.42
N LYS A 349 -28.36 4.26 -21.97
CA LYS A 349 -27.41 3.55 -22.84
C LYS A 349 -27.83 2.09 -23.05
N ALA A 350 -28.20 1.38 -21.99
CA ALA A 350 -28.68 0.00 -22.06
C ALA A 350 -29.95 -0.12 -22.91
N GLY A 351 -30.87 0.84 -22.81
CA GLY A 351 -32.06 0.91 -23.66
C GLY A 351 -31.73 1.12 -25.14
N ARG A 352 -30.70 1.91 -25.45
CA ARG A 352 -30.22 2.13 -26.83
C ARG A 352 -29.49 0.93 -27.42
N GLU A 353 -28.73 0.19 -26.62
CA GLU A 353 -28.09 -1.06 -27.06
C GLU A 353 -29.10 -2.18 -27.28
N ARG A 354 -30.16 -2.27 -26.45
CA ARG A 354 -31.28 -3.21 -26.69
C ARG A 354 -32.02 -2.91 -28.00
N GLN A 355 -32.26 -1.65 -28.34
CA GLN A 355 -32.88 -1.28 -29.61
C GLN A 355 -32.01 -1.57 -30.85
N ARG A 356 -30.68 -1.64 -30.71
CA ARG A 356 -29.76 -1.95 -31.82
C ARG A 356 -29.73 -3.42 -32.22
N LEU A 357 -30.16 -4.32 -31.33
CA LEU A 357 -30.14 -5.77 -31.58
C LEU A 357 -31.41 -6.28 -32.29
N ASP A 358 -32.41 -5.43 -32.53
CA ASP A 358 -33.77 -5.90 -32.84
C ASP A 358 -34.30 -5.59 -34.26
N PHE A 359 -33.51 -5.10 -35.25
CA PHE A 359 -34.13 -4.75 -36.54
C PHE A 359 -33.46 -5.12 -37.87
N ASP A 360 -32.23 -5.64 -37.95
CA ASP A 360 -31.60 -5.93 -39.27
C ASP A 360 -30.94 -7.32 -39.44
N ASP A 361 -30.96 -8.21 -38.44
CA ASP A 361 -30.30 -9.54 -38.53
C ASP A 361 -31.24 -10.71 -38.91
N PHE A 362 -32.44 -10.42 -39.41
CA PHE A 362 -33.24 -11.42 -40.14
C PHE A 362 -33.03 -11.26 -41.63
N ASP A 363 -31.90 -11.80 -42.10
CA ASP A 363 -31.69 -12.16 -43.50
C ASP A 363 -32.94 -12.88 -44.03
N THR A 364 -33.52 -12.30 -45.08
CA THR A 364 -34.56 -12.92 -45.90
C THR A 364 -34.10 -14.28 -46.38
N VAL A 365 -34.62 -15.33 -45.76
CA VAL A 365 -34.57 -16.70 -46.28
C VAL A 365 -35.23 -16.69 -47.66
N PRO A 366 -34.56 -17.13 -48.74
CA PRO A 366 -35.19 -17.25 -50.05
C PRO A 366 -36.30 -18.31 -49.96
N GLN A 367 -37.54 -17.92 -50.23
CA GLN A 367 -38.63 -18.88 -50.42
C GLN A 367 -38.32 -19.69 -51.69
N LYS A 368 -38.10 -20.99 -51.47
CA LYS A 368 -37.97 -22.03 -52.51
C LYS A 368 -39.15 -21.99 -53.49
N TYR A 369 -38.87 -22.24 -54.77
CA TYR A 369 -39.36 -23.43 -55.48
C TYR A 369 -38.31 -23.89 -56.49
#